data_AF-A0A7S3NVC6-F1
#
_entry.id   AF-A0A7S3NVC6-F1
#
_cell.length_a   1.000
_cell.length_b   1.000
_cell.length_c   1.000
_cell.angle_alpha   90.00
_cell.angle_beta   90.00
_cell.angle_gamma   90.00
#
_symmetry.space_group_name_H-M   'P 1'
#
loop_
_entity.id
_entity.type
_entity.pdbx_description
1 polymer ?
#
loop_
_entity_poly.entity_id
_entity_poly.type
_entity_poly.pdbx_seq_one_letter_code
_entity_poly.pdbx_strand_id
1 'polypeptide(L)'
;GIIFLFVGSSPISFSGEGFFYFVLPPIIFGAGYTLKEKNFFKNIGYITLFGLLGTLISMVVMSAFVIIFNDYLFPLGHSQRLTTAECLLLSAVLCATDSVAALAIVKETEFPTLNSILFGEGVVNDAVAILIFKSV
;
A
#
# COMPACT_ATOMS: atom_id res chain seq x y z
N GLY A 1 25.60 2.89 21.00
CA GLY A 1 26.28 2.97 22.30
C GLY A 1 25.49 2.31 23.41
N ILE A 2 24.34 2.87 23.80
CA ILE A 2 23.61 2.45 25.03
C ILE A 2 22.43 1.51 24.74
N ILE A 3 21.84 1.56 23.54
CA ILE A 3 20.70 0.70 23.15
C ILE A 3 21.11 -0.78 23.00
N PHE A 4 22.38 -1.05 22.68
CA PHE A 4 22.88 -2.42 22.47
C PHE A 4 23.13 -3.20 23.78
N LEU A 5 23.12 -2.53 24.94
CA LEU A 5 23.36 -3.15 26.25
C LEU A 5 22.10 -3.77 26.89
N PHE A 6 20.90 -3.39 26.41
CA PHE A 6 19.64 -3.94 26.92
C PHE A 6 19.03 -5.04 26.04
N VAL A 7 19.52 -5.19 24.81
CA VAL A 7 19.06 -6.23 23.89
C VAL A 7 19.99 -7.43 24.02
N GLY A 8 19.71 -8.25 25.03
CA GLY A 8 20.26 -9.61 25.11
C GLY A 8 20.02 -10.37 23.80
N SER A 9 20.97 -11.24 23.47
CA SER A 9 21.15 -12.04 22.24
C SER A 9 19.94 -12.88 21.79
N SER A 10 18.83 -12.21 21.52
CA SER A 10 17.63 -12.76 20.90
C SER A 10 17.52 -12.10 19.54
N PRO A 11 17.39 -12.85 18.43
CA PRO A 11 17.11 -12.23 17.15
C PRO A 11 15.84 -11.40 17.33
N ILE A 12 15.94 -10.07 17.13
CA ILE A 12 14.77 -9.21 17.10
C ILE A 12 13.97 -9.65 15.86
N SER A 13 13.02 -10.57 16.06
CA SER A 13 12.08 -10.94 15.03
C SER A 13 11.16 -9.74 14.82
N PHE A 14 11.20 -9.16 13.62
CA PHE A 14 10.31 -8.07 13.26
C PHE A 14 8.86 -8.57 13.30
N SER A 15 8.12 -8.22 14.34
CA SER A 15 6.68 -8.49 14.41
C SER A 15 5.96 -7.43 13.57
N GLY A 16 5.24 -7.84 12.53
CA GLY A 16 4.43 -6.93 11.73
C GLY A 16 3.45 -6.12 12.57
N GLU A 17 2.86 -6.73 13.61
CA GLU A 17 1.97 -6.05 14.56
C GLU A 17 2.65 -4.91 15.31
N GLY A 18 3.89 -5.12 15.79
CA GLY A 18 4.66 -4.06 16.46
C GLY A 18 4.97 -2.88 15.54
N PHE A 19 5.23 -3.13 14.26
CA PHE A 19 5.39 -2.06 13.27
C PHE A 19 4.08 -1.27 13.07
N PHE A 20 2.96 -1.97 12.84
CA PHE A 20 1.66 -1.33 12.62
C PHE A 20 1.17 -0.52 13.83
N TYR A 21 1.42 -0.99 15.06
CA TYR A 21 0.92 -0.32 16.26
C TYR A 21 1.84 0.76 16.83
N PHE A 22 3.16 0.67 16.65
CA PHE A 22 4.11 1.60 17.30
C PHE A 22 4.90 2.46 16.32
N VAL A 23 5.23 1.95 15.13
CA VAL A 23 6.10 2.66 14.17
C VAL A 23 5.27 3.41 13.13
N LEU A 24 4.21 2.79 12.63
CA LEU A 24 3.33 3.38 11.63
C LEU A 24 2.62 4.67 12.12
N PRO A 25 2.10 4.76 13.37
CA PRO A 25 1.36 5.95 13.80
C PRO A 25 2.21 7.24 13.86
N PRO A 26 3.44 7.25 14.42
CA PRO A 26 4.31 8.42 14.36
C PRO A 26 4.70 8.84 12.94
N ILE A 27 4.89 7.88 12.01
CA ILE A 27 5.21 8.17 10.61
C ILE A 27 4.03 8.87 9.91
N ILE A 28 2.83 8.29 10.04
CA ILE A 28 1.60 8.90 9.48
C ILE A 28 1.37 10.29 10.10
N PHE A 29 1.58 10.44 11.41
CA PHE A 29 1.43 11.73 12.09
C PHE A 29 2.43 12.79 11.61
N GLY A 30 3.71 12.45 11.48
CA GLY A 30 4.73 13.38 11.00
C GLY A 30 4.51 13.82 9.55
N ALA A 31 4.07 12.88 8.70
CA ALA A 31 3.70 13.17 7.33
C ALA A 31 2.43 14.05 7.24
N GLY A 32 1.44 13.79 8.08
CA GLY A 32 0.21 14.59 8.19
C GLY A 32 0.44 16.01 8.74
N TYR A 33 1.34 16.18 9.71
CA TYR A 33 1.62 17.48 10.32
C TYR A 33 2.34 18.44 9.36
N THR A 34 3.17 17.91 8.46
CA THR A 34 3.88 18.70 7.44
C THR A 34 2.96 19.05 6.26
N LEU A 35 1.82 18.36 6.13
CA LEU A 35 0.90 18.52 5.01
C LEU A 35 0.16 19.86 5.09
N LYS A 36 0.12 20.59 3.98
CA LYS A 36 -0.69 21.82 3.85
C LYS A 36 -2.17 21.45 3.75
N GLU A 37 -2.84 21.33 4.91
CA GLU A 37 -4.26 20.94 5.05
C GLU A 37 -5.18 21.58 4.00
N LYS A 38 -5.00 22.87 3.72
CA LYS A 38 -5.89 23.62 2.82
C LYS A 38 -5.89 23.10 1.37
N ASN A 39 -4.77 22.57 0.88
CA ASN A 39 -4.69 22.00 -0.47
C ASN A 39 -5.10 20.52 -0.49
N PHE A 40 -4.84 19.79 0.58
CA PHE A 40 -5.27 18.39 0.73
C PHE A 40 -6.79 18.28 0.74
N PHE A 41 -7.47 19.02 1.62
CA PHE A 41 -8.93 19.00 1.72
C PHE A 41 -9.62 19.56 0.47
N LYS A 42 -8.98 20.50 -0.24
CA LYS A 42 -9.51 21.04 -1.50
C LYS A 42 -9.50 20.00 -2.63
N ASN A 43 -8.56 19.06 -2.61
CA ASN A 43 -8.39 18.02 -3.63
C ASN A 43 -8.79 16.62 -3.15
N ILE A 44 -9.51 16.53 -2.02
CA ILE A 44 -9.93 15.24 -1.43
C ILE A 44 -10.74 14.39 -2.41
N GLY A 45 -11.49 15.03 -3.30
CA GLY A 45 -12.22 14.34 -4.37
C GLY A 45 -11.29 13.60 -5.34
N TYR A 46 -10.22 14.24 -5.80
CA TYR A 46 -9.22 13.60 -6.66
C TYR A 46 -8.45 12.51 -5.92
N ILE A 47 -8.04 12.78 -4.67
CA ILE A 47 -7.35 11.81 -3.82
C ILE A 47 -8.19 10.55 -3.64
N THR A 48 -9.48 10.72 -3.31
CA THR A 48 -10.39 9.59 -3.14
C THR A 48 -10.67 8.91 -4.47
N LEU A 49 -10.84 9.64 -5.57
CA LEU A 49 -11.06 9.06 -6.90
C LEU A 49 -9.89 8.16 -7.31
N PHE A 50 -8.65 8.65 -7.20
CA PHE A 50 -7.47 7.89 -7.59
C PHE A 50 -7.14 6.79 -6.57
N GLY A 51 -7.16 7.09 -5.28
CA GLY A 51 -6.78 6.13 -4.23
C GLY A 51 -7.84 5.06 -3.93
N LEU A 52 -9.14 5.34 -4.12
CA LEU A 52 -10.20 4.34 -3.95
C LEU A 52 -10.59 3.69 -5.26
N LEU A 53 -11.10 4.46 -6.24
CA LEU A 53 -11.58 3.86 -7.49
C LEU A 53 -10.42 3.31 -8.33
N GLY A 54 -9.28 3.99 -8.35
CA GLY A 54 -8.08 3.49 -9.03
C GLY A 54 -7.66 2.12 -8.48
N THR A 55 -7.56 1.99 -7.17
CA THR A 55 -7.19 0.73 -6.49
C THR A 55 -8.22 -0.38 -6.72
N LEU A 56 -9.52 -0.07 -6.70
CA LEU A 56 -10.57 -1.05 -7.01
C LEU A 56 -10.49 -1.54 -8.46
N ILE A 57 -10.24 -0.63 -9.42
CA ILE A 57 -10.05 -1.00 -10.81
C ILE A 57 -8.78 -1.84 -10.97
N SER A 58 -7.67 -1.42 -10.36
CA SER A 58 -6.41 -2.18 -10.34
C SER A 58 -6.61 -3.58 -9.77
N MET A 59 -7.38 -3.73 -8.69
CA MET A 59 -7.71 -5.02 -8.10
C MET A 59 -8.47 -5.92 -9.08
N VAL A 60 -9.50 -5.41 -9.76
CA VAL A 60 -10.27 -6.19 -10.75
C VAL A 60 -9.39 -6.62 -11.92
N VAL A 61 -8.56 -5.72 -12.44
CA VAL A 61 -7.64 -6.00 -13.55
C VAL A 61 -6.60 -7.04 -13.16
N MET A 62 -5.96 -6.88 -11.99
CA MET A 62 -4.97 -7.83 -11.48
C MET A 62 -5.58 -9.20 -11.19
N SER A 63 -6.78 -9.25 -10.61
CA SER A 63 -7.49 -10.51 -10.38
C SER A 63 -7.80 -11.25 -11.67
N ALA A 64 -8.32 -10.55 -12.68
CA ALA A 64 -8.56 -11.14 -13.99
C ALA A 64 -7.24 -11.67 -14.61
N PHE A 65 -6.17 -10.89 -14.54
CA PHE A 65 -4.85 -11.28 -15.05
C PHE A 65 -4.32 -12.54 -14.35
N VAL A 66 -4.34 -12.57 -13.02
CA VAL A 66 -3.84 -13.71 -12.22
C VAL A 66 -4.67 -14.97 -12.48
N ILE A 67 -5.99 -14.87 -12.59
CA ILE A 67 -6.87 -16.02 -12.89
C ILE A 67 -6.57 -16.56 -14.29
N ILE A 68 -6.49 -15.69 -15.30
CA ILE A 68 -6.18 -16.10 -16.68
C ILE A 68 -4.78 -16.74 -16.74
N PHE A 69 -3.80 -16.15 -16.06
CA PHE A 69 -2.45 -16.67 -16.01
C PHE A 69 -2.38 -18.03 -15.32
N ASN A 70 -3.08 -18.21 -14.19
CA ASN A 70 -3.20 -19.48 -13.47
C ASN A 70 -3.83 -20.58 -14.36
N ASP A 71 -4.87 -20.25 -15.11
CA ASP A 71 -5.53 -21.18 -16.03
C ASP A 71 -4.66 -21.51 -17.25
N TYR A 72 -3.83 -20.58 -17.72
CA TYR A 72 -2.87 -20.82 -18.81
C TYR A 72 -1.65 -21.65 -18.37
N LEU A 73 -1.18 -21.48 -17.14
CA LEU A 73 0.00 -22.18 -16.61
C LEU A 73 -0.30 -23.62 -16.19
N PHE A 74 -1.53 -23.91 -15.75
CA PHE A 74 -1.97 -25.24 -15.32
C PHE A 74 -1.71 -26.36 -16.36
N PRO A 75 -2.07 -26.21 -17.66
CA PRO A 75 -1.81 -27.24 -18.66
C PRO A 75 -0.32 -27.43 -19.03
N LEU A 76 0.58 -26.52 -18.61
CA LEU A 76 2.03 -26.58 -18.88
C LEU A 76 2.81 -27.46 -17.88
N GLY A 77 2.14 -28.24 -17.05
CA GLY A 77 2.77 -29.20 -16.12
C GLY A 77 3.00 -28.68 -14.71
N HIS A 78 2.44 -27.53 -14.33
CA HIS A 78 2.46 -27.05 -12.95
C HIS A 78 1.38 -27.77 -12.13
N SER A 79 1.81 -28.43 -11.05
CA SER A 79 1.02 -29.43 -10.30
C SER A 79 0.01 -28.85 -9.31
N GLN A 80 -0.06 -27.53 -9.18
CA GLN A 80 -0.90 -26.84 -8.19
C GLN A 80 -1.61 -25.67 -8.88
N ARG A 81 -2.93 -25.78 -9.03
CA ARG A 81 -3.79 -24.67 -9.47
C ARG A 81 -4.11 -23.84 -8.24
N LEU A 82 -3.87 -22.54 -8.28
CA LEU A 82 -4.32 -21.64 -7.23
C LEU A 82 -5.85 -21.61 -7.23
N THR A 83 -6.44 -21.66 -6.05
CA THR A 83 -7.85 -21.40 -5.83
C THR A 83 -8.17 -19.95 -6.18
N THR A 84 -9.43 -19.67 -6.52
CA THR A 84 -9.86 -18.29 -6.81
C THR A 84 -9.59 -17.35 -5.62
N ALA A 85 -9.71 -17.85 -4.39
CA ALA A 85 -9.39 -17.09 -3.18
C ALA A 85 -7.89 -16.73 -3.10
N GLU A 86 -6.99 -17.66 -3.40
CA GLU A 86 -5.54 -17.38 -3.44
C GLU A 86 -5.17 -16.39 -4.55
N CYS A 87 -5.82 -16.49 -5.72
CA CYS A 87 -5.65 -15.50 -6.80
C CYS A 87 -6.12 -14.11 -6.38
N LEU A 88 -7.23 -14.01 -5.65
CA LEU A 88 -7.75 -12.74 -5.12
C LEU A 88 -6.83 -12.18 -4.02
N LEU A 89 -6.35 -13.02 -3.10
CA LEU A 89 -5.38 -12.60 -2.08
C LEU A 89 -4.10 -12.06 -2.70
N LEU A 90 -3.55 -12.76 -3.70
CA LEU A 90 -2.37 -12.29 -4.44
C LEU A 90 -2.65 -10.96 -5.13
N SER A 91 -3.82 -10.80 -5.75
CA SER A 91 -4.19 -9.57 -6.45
C SER A 91 -4.38 -8.40 -5.48
N ALA A 92 -4.91 -8.65 -4.29
CA ALA A 92 -5.08 -7.64 -3.23
C ALA A 92 -3.74 -7.12 -2.72
N VAL A 93 -2.72 -7.97 -2.66
CA VAL A 93 -1.34 -7.56 -2.32
C VAL A 93 -0.72 -6.73 -3.45
N LEU A 94 -0.99 -7.09 -4.70
CA LEU A 94 -0.37 -6.44 -5.87
C LEU A 94 -1.05 -5.13 -6.29
N CYS A 95 -2.27 -4.83 -5.83
CA CYS A 95 -3.00 -3.63 -6.24
C CYS A 95 -2.57 -2.36 -5.50
N ALA A 96 -1.88 -2.48 -4.35
CA ALA A 96 -1.27 -1.36 -3.66
C ALA A 96 -0.10 -0.79 -4.49
N THR A 97 -0.13 0.50 -4.81
CA THR A 97 0.97 1.17 -5.52
C THR A 97 1.84 1.97 -4.57
N ASP A 98 3.17 1.77 -4.67
CA ASP A 98 4.14 2.53 -3.89
C ASP A 98 4.35 3.94 -4.48
N SER A 99 3.81 4.95 -3.81
CA SER A 99 3.96 6.36 -4.18
C SER A 99 5.23 7.01 -3.59
N VAL A 100 6.00 6.30 -2.75
CA VAL A 100 7.18 6.84 -2.04
C VAL A 100 8.26 7.28 -3.02
N ALA A 101 8.52 6.49 -4.06
CA ALA A 101 9.52 6.84 -5.08
C ALA A 101 9.15 8.13 -5.83
N ALA A 102 7.87 8.30 -6.16
CA ALA A 102 7.39 9.51 -6.82
C ALA A 102 7.40 10.72 -5.87
N LEU A 103 7.07 10.52 -4.59
CA LEU A 103 7.15 11.57 -3.55
C LEU A 103 8.58 12.04 -3.31
N ALA A 104 9.59 11.16 -3.46
CA ALA A 104 11.00 11.52 -3.33
C ALA A 104 11.48 12.47 -4.44
N ILE A 105 10.84 12.42 -5.63
CA ILE A 105 11.18 13.26 -6.78
C ILE A 105 10.35 14.55 -6.77
N VAL A 106 9.08 14.47 -6.40
CA VAL A 106 8.15 15.61 -6.39
C VAL A 106 8.32 16.43 -5.12
N LYS A 107 9.17 17.47 -5.19
CA LYS A 107 9.39 18.39 -4.07
C LYS A 107 8.15 19.23 -3.76
N GLU A 108 7.75 19.24 -2.49
CA GLU A 108 6.59 20.01 -2.01
C GLU A 108 6.74 21.53 -2.23
N THR A 109 7.98 22.04 -2.23
CA THR A 109 8.27 23.47 -2.45
C THR A 109 7.95 23.92 -3.87
N GLU A 110 8.15 23.05 -4.86
CA GLU A 110 7.94 23.34 -6.28
C GLU A 110 6.52 22.94 -6.73
N PHE A 111 6.00 21.83 -6.21
CA PHE A 111 4.68 21.27 -6.61
C PHE A 111 3.82 20.87 -5.41
N PRO A 112 3.32 21.82 -4.60
CA PRO A 112 2.60 21.52 -3.36
C PRO A 112 1.28 20.77 -3.58
N THR A 113 0.56 21.05 -4.67
CA THR A 113 -0.70 20.36 -4.99
C THR A 113 -0.46 18.91 -5.41
N LEU A 114 0.53 18.67 -6.27
CA LEU A 114 0.84 17.33 -6.76
C LEU A 114 1.39 16.44 -5.63
N ASN A 115 2.27 17.00 -4.79
CA ASN A 115 2.78 16.31 -3.61
C ASN A 115 1.63 15.92 -2.65
N SER A 116 0.69 16.82 -2.40
CA SER A 116 -0.48 16.53 -1.54
C SER A 116 -1.40 15.46 -2.12
N ILE A 117 -1.60 15.44 -3.44
CA ILE A 117 -2.44 14.44 -4.11
C ILE A 117 -1.77 13.07 -4.08
N LEU A 118 -0.47 13.00 -4.42
CA LEU A 118 0.29 11.75 -4.47
C LEU A 118 0.43 11.11 -3.08
N PHE A 119 0.65 11.94 -2.05
CA PHE A 119 0.65 11.48 -0.66
C PHE A 119 -0.72 10.93 -0.26
N GLY A 120 -1.78 11.69 -0.54
CA GLY A 120 -3.14 11.27 -0.21
C GLY A 120 -3.57 10.00 -0.93
N GLU A 121 -3.25 9.88 -2.22
CA GLU A 121 -3.54 8.70 -3.02
C GLU A 121 -2.86 7.47 -2.43
N GLY A 122 -1.56 7.52 -2.13
CA GLY A 122 -0.85 6.40 -1.50
C GLY A 122 -1.44 5.98 -0.16
N VAL A 123 -1.79 6.93 0.71
CA VAL A 123 -2.41 6.61 2.01
C VAL A 123 -3.78 5.95 1.85
N VAL A 124 -4.61 6.45 0.94
CA VAL A 124 -5.95 5.87 0.70
C VAL A 124 -5.82 4.50 0.03
N ASN A 125 -4.92 4.36 -0.92
CA ASN A 125 -4.65 3.13 -1.64
C ASN A 125 -4.19 2.01 -0.69
N ASP A 126 -3.19 2.28 0.16
CA ASP A 126 -2.71 1.33 1.18
C ASP A 126 -3.85 0.87 2.10
N ALA A 127 -4.69 1.80 2.56
CA ALA A 127 -5.84 1.47 3.41
C ALA A 127 -6.86 0.58 2.68
N VAL A 128 -7.16 0.88 1.42
CA VAL A 128 -8.09 0.11 0.58
C VAL A 128 -7.55 -1.28 0.29
N ALA A 129 -6.28 -1.40 -0.09
CA ALA A 129 -5.64 -2.69 -0.36
C ALA A 129 -5.64 -3.60 0.89
N ILE A 130 -5.34 -3.05 2.08
CA ILE A 130 -5.42 -3.79 3.35
C ILE A 130 -6.85 -4.23 3.63
N LEU A 131 -7.86 -3.37 3.39
CA LEU A 131 -9.27 -3.74 3.57
C LEU A 131 -9.67 -4.89 2.65
N ILE A 132 -9.31 -4.81 1.37
CA ILE A 132 -9.58 -5.85 0.38
C ILE A 132 -8.91 -7.15 0.82
N PHE A 133 -7.63 -7.12 1.19
CA PHE A 133 -6.89 -8.30 1.65
C PHE A 133 -7.55 -8.98 2.84
N LYS A 134 -8.10 -8.21 3.80
CA LYS A 134 -8.81 -8.75 4.96
C LYS A 134 -10.23 -9.26 4.64
N SER A 135 -10.79 -8.86 3.50
CA SER A 135 -12.17 -9.19 3.11
C SER A 135 -12.28 -10.41 2.20
N VAL A 136 -11.15 -10.88 1.64
CA VAL A 136 -11.04 -12.11 0.85
C VAL A 136 -10.86 -13.30 1.79
#